data_AF-A0A8H2WVM6-F1
#
_entry.id   AF-A0A8H2WVM6-F1
#
_cell.length_a   1.000
_cell.length_b   1.000
_cell.length_c   1.000
_cell.angle_alpha   90.00
_cell.angle_beta   90.00
_cell.angle_gamma   90.00
#
_symmetry.space_group_name_H-M   'P 1'
#
loop_
_entity.id
_entity.type
_entity.pdbx_description
1 polymer ?
#
loop_
_entity_poly.entity_id
_entity_poly.type
_entity_poly.pdbx_seq_one_letter_code
_entity_poly.pdbx_strand_id
1 'polypeptide(L)'
;MTTAVPKLSTTLVGRAFEDRSLSLLQSRLSMTLTRIGGAGDGGVDLQGWWWVPRLTAKHDATDERRGIRVLASCKALKSKLGPIHIRELEGAALVQQHSFAQTSTTGIQTSELVAVMISLSGFTPGTVKRAMASPIPFLLMHLPCPERSIESNKETIEPASVTTSPSIDSDTDSIGSMIWNSKLGGTTGLLGGHMEVRWALGQRQGQGQEGRPVLYWKGNKLEYWAPEIQDGEIGKRFLGVY
;
A
#
# COMPACT_ATOMS: atom_id res chain seq x y z
N MET A 1 -3.89 19.28 -39.82
CA MET A 1 -2.93 19.58 -38.74
C MET A 1 -3.26 18.66 -37.57
N THR A 2 -2.44 17.65 -37.32
CA THR A 2 -2.59 16.70 -36.21
C THR A 2 -1.95 17.31 -34.96
N THR A 3 -2.77 17.74 -34.01
CA THR A 3 -2.31 18.24 -32.71
C THR A 3 -1.72 17.08 -31.91
N ALA A 4 -0.41 17.13 -31.64
CA ALA A 4 0.25 16.14 -30.80
C ALA A 4 -0.28 16.23 -29.36
N VAL A 5 -0.75 15.10 -28.81
CA VAL A 5 -1.17 15.01 -27.41
C VAL A 5 0.07 15.18 -26.52
N PRO A 6 0.09 16.11 -25.55
CA PRO A 6 1.25 16.34 -24.71
C PRO A 6 1.55 15.11 -23.84
N LYS A 7 2.80 14.64 -23.91
CA LYS A 7 3.32 13.55 -23.08
C LYS A 7 3.42 14.03 -21.62
N LEU A 8 2.69 13.39 -20.70
CA LEU A 8 2.81 13.70 -19.27
C LEU A 8 4.27 13.54 -18.80
N SER A 9 4.72 14.44 -17.93
CA SER A 9 6.06 14.37 -17.34
C SER A 9 6.15 13.14 -16.41
N THR A 10 7.35 12.55 -16.33
CA THR A 10 7.61 11.39 -15.46
C THR A 10 7.36 11.71 -13.99
N THR A 11 7.66 12.94 -13.56
CA THR A 11 7.38 13.43 -12.21
C THR A 11 5.88 13.47 -11.92
N LEU A 12 5.06 13.96 -12.86
CA LEU A 12 3.61 14.00 -12.70
C LEU A 12 3.02 12.59 -12.63
N VAL A 13 3.51 11.66 -13.45
CA VAL A 13 3.10 10.25 -13.41
C VAL A 13 3.49 9.59 -12.09
N GLY A 14 4.71 9.82 -11.61
CA GLY A 14 5.17 9.32 -10.31
C GLY A 14 4.31 9.84 -9.16
N ARG A 15 4.06 11.16 -9.13
CA ARG A 15 3.23 11.80 -8.11
C ARG A 15 1.81 11.26 -8.09
N ALA A 16 1.17 11.14 -9.26
CA ALA A 16 -0.17 10.57 -9.37
C ALA A 16 -0.22 9.11 -8.90
N PHE A 17 0.85 8.33 -9.14
CA PHE A 17 0.94 6.96 -8.68
C PHE A 17 1.14 6.86 -7.15
N GLU A 18 1.94 7.75 -6.56
CA GLU A 18 2.07 7.87 -5.10
C GLU A 18 0.73 8.20 -4.44
N ASP A 19 0.00 9.19 -4.99
CA ASP A 19 -1.31 9.61 -4.47
C ASP A 19 -2.35 8.49 -4.56
N ARG A 20 -2.38 7.77 -5.69
CA ARG A 20 -3.25 6.59 -5.84
C ARG A 20 -2.89 5.49 -4.86
N SER A 21 -1.59 5.20 -4.70
CA SER A 21 -1.12 4.16 -3.77
C SER A 21 -1.51 4.50 -2.33
N LEU A 22 -1.35 5.76 -1.95
CA LEU A 22 -1.75 6.28 -0.65
C LEU A 22 -3.26 6.09 -0.41
N SER A 23 -4.10 6.57 -1.35
CA SER A 23 -5.57 6.43 -1.27
C SER A 23 -6.02 4.97 -1.12
N LEU A 24 -5.45 4.07 -1.93
CA LEU A 24 -5.76 2.63 -1.89
C LEU A 24 -5.39 2.00 -0.55
N LEU A 25 -4.20 2.30 -0.04
CA LEU A 25 -3.75 1.75 1.24
C LEU A 25 -4.62 2.24 2.41
N GLN A 26 -4.98 3.52 2.40
CA GLN A 26 -5.81 4.11 3.43
C GLN A 26 -7.27 3.63 3.38
N SER A 27 -7.83 3.40 2.20
CA SER A 27 -9.23 3.00 2.04
C SER A 27 -9.45 1.49 2.13
N ARG A 28 -8.45 0.67 1.80
CA ARG A 28 -8.62 -0.80 1.67
C ARG A 28 -7.86 -1.62 2.70
N LEU A 29 -6.72 -1.15 3.18
CA LEU A 29 -5.83 -1.97 4.03
C LEU A 29 -5.74 -1.46 5.47
N SER A 30 -6.66 -0.61 5.95
CA SER A 30 -6.63 -0.13 7.34
C SER A 30 -5.31 0.56 7.69
N MET A 31 -4.76 1.35 6.76
CA MET A 31 -3.52 2.10 6.98
C MET A 31 -3.81 3.58 7.20
N THR A 32 -3.01 4.24 8.06
CA THR A 32 -2.96 5.69 8.17
C THR A 32 -1.56 6.13 7.76
N LEU A 33 -1.44 6.68 6.57
CA LEU A 33 -0.16 7.01 5.95
C LEU A 33 -0.12 8.49 5.58
N THR A 34 1.08 9.03 5.52
CA THR A 34 1.36 10.32 4.92
C THR A 34 2.43 10.15 3.87
N ARG A 35 2.34 10.95 2.81
CA ARG A 35 3.43 11.09 1.86
C ARG A 35 4.56 11.90 2.49
N ILE A 36 5.79 11.45 2.28
CA ILE A 36 7.01 12.14 2.71
C ILE A 36 7.99 12.43 1.58
N GLY A 37 7.69 11.93 0.37
CA GLY A 37 8.61 11.97 -0.77
C GLY A 37 9.25 13.34 -1.03
N GLY A 38 10.58 13.35 -1.16
CA GLY A 38 11.44 14.53 -1.33
C GLY A 38 12.92 14.17 -1.52
N ALA A 39 13.77 15.14 -1.88
CA ALA A 39 15.19 14.86 -2.05
C ALA A 39 15.83 14.39 -0.73
N GLY A 40 16.48 13.21 -0.73
CA GLY A 40 17.18 12.67 0.44
C GLY A 40 16.34 11.75 1.35
N ASP A 41 15.11 11.39 0.95
CA ASP A 41 14.20 10.50 1.68
C ASP A 41 14.57 8.99 1.65
N GLY A 42 15.74 8.65 1.10
CA GLY A 42 16.19 7.26 0.95
C GLY A 42 15.31 6.42 0.01
N GLY A 43 14.46 7.05 -0.81
CA GLY A 43 13.53 6.37 -1.71
C GLY A 43 12.23 5.93 -1.05
N VAL A 44 11.92 6.44 0.16
CA VAL A 44 10.65 6.21 0.84
C VAL A 44 9.65 7.31 0.46
N ASP A 45 8.55 6.90 -0.15
CA ASP A 45 7.53 7.82 -0.64
C ASP A 45 6.41 8.03 0.38
N LEU A 46 6.03 6.98 1.13
CA LEU A 46 4.97 7.02 2.16
C LEU A 46 5.46 6.43 3.49
N GLN A 47 4.95 6.96 4.60
CA GLN A 47 5.17 6.39 5.93
C GLN A 47 3.93 6.50 6.82
N GLY A 48 3.85 5.66 7.85
CA GLY A 48 2.78 5.76 8.85
C GLY A 48 2.53 4.43 9.55
N TRP A 49 1.24 4.06 9.67
CA TRP A 49 0.81 2.92 10.47
C TRP A 49 -0.14 2.01 9.70
N TRP A 50 0.02 0.70 9.89
CA TRP A 50 -0.94 -0.31 9.50
C TRP A 50 -1.64 -0.85 10.74
N TRP A 51 -2.96 -0.67 10.80
CA TRP A 51 -3.78 -1.09 11.93
C TRP A 51 -4.26 -2.51 11.73
N VAL A 52 -3.62 -3.44 12.42
CA VAL A 52 -3.93 -4.87 12.36
C VAL A 52 -4.48 -5.35 13.70
N PRO A 53 -5.27 -6.44 13.74
CA PRO A 53 -5.66 -7.04 15.01
C PRO A 53 -4.45 -7.39 15.89
N ARG A 54 -4.62 -7.31 17.21
CA ARG A 54 -3.63 -7.80 18.17
C ARG A 54 -3.50 -9.32 18.08
N LEU A 55 -2.28 -9.84 18.14
CA LEU A 55 -2.04 -11.29 18.14
C LEU A 55 -2.69 -11.97 19.36
N THR A 56 -2.66 -11.29 20.50
CA THR A 56 -3.27 -11.73 21.76
C THR A 56 -4.79 -11.59 21.79
N ALA A 57 -5.39 -10.95 20.78
CA ALA A 57 -6.84 -10.81 20.73
C ALA A 57 -7.48 -12.21 20.69
N LYS A 58 -8.55 -12.38 21.50
CA LYS A 58 -9.41 -13.57 21.45
C LYS A 58 -9.88 -13.78 20.01
N HIS A 59 -10.21 -15.02 19.65
CA HIS A 59 -10.44 -15.45 18.26
C HIS A 59 -11.37 -14.54 17.43
N ASP A 60 -12.28 -13.81 18.08
CA ASP A 60 -13.30 -12.99 17.42
C ASP A 60 -13.10 -11.47 17.60
N ALA A 61 -12.12 -11.02 18.39
CA ALA A 61 -11.91 -9.59 18.66
C ALA A 61 -11.11 -8.92 17.54
N THR A 62 -11.74 -8.72 16.37
CA THR A 62 -11.15 -7.91 15.29
C THR A 62 -11.04 -6.44 15.68
N ASP A 63 -11.80 -5.97 16.67
CA ASP A 63 -11.85 -4.56 17.07
C ASP A 63 -10.59 -4.10 17.83
N GLU A 64 -9.87 -5.04 18.47
CA GLU A 64 -8.63 -4.71 19.17
C GLU A 64 -7.45 -4.58 18.20
N ARG A 65 -7.12 -3.34 17.86
CA ARG A 65 -6.10 -3.02 16.87
C ARG A 65 -4.76 -2.62 17.49
N ARG A 66 -3.68 -2.88 16.76
CA ARG A 66 -2.32 -2.39 17.01
C ARG A 66 -1.77 -1.77 15.74
N GLY A 67 -0.92 -0.76 15.89
CA GLY A 67 -0.23 -0.12 14.78
C GLY A 67 1.12 -0.79 14.50
N ILE A 68 1.30 -1.30 13.29
CA ILE A 68 2.63 -1.66 12.74
C ILE A 68 3.13 -0.47 11.94
N ARG A 69 4.40 -0.09 12.11
CA ARG A 69 5.01 1.01 11.34
C ARG A 69 5.17 0.61 9.88
N VAL A 70 4.84 1.51 8.97
CA VAL A 70 4.94 1.30 7.52
C VAL A 70 5.97 2.25 6.94
N LEU A 71 6.90 1.72 6.14
CA LEU A 71 7.69 2.47 5.17
C LEU A 71 7.37 1.95 3.78
N ALA A 72 6.93 2.81 2.88
CA ALA A 72 6.56 2.40 1.53
C ALA A 72 7.35 3.14 0.45
N SER A 73 7.72 2.41 -0.60
CA SER A 73 8.27 2.97 -1.84
C SER A 73 7.33 2.68 -3.00
N CYS A 74 7.02 3.70 -3.78
CA CYS A 74 6.11 3.68 -4.93
C CYS A 74 6.92 3.84 -6.22
N LYS A 75 6.81 2.91 -7.16
CA LYS A 75 7.53 2.98 -8.44
C LYS A 75 6.60 2.82 -9.63
N ALA A 76 6.41 3.92 -10.36
CA ALA A 76 5.64 4.01 -11.60
C ALA A 76 6.49 3.76 -12.86
N LEU A 77 7.26 2.67 -12.86
CA LEU A 77 8.06 2.28 -14.04
C LEU A 77 7.19 1.57 -15.07
N LYS A 78 7.54 1.69 -16.35
CA LYS A 78 6.91 0.93 -17.46
C LYS A 78 7.30 -0.55 -17.48
N SER A 79 8.42 -0.89 -16.85
CA SER A 79 8.93 -2.25 -16.76
C SER A 79 8.82 -2.77 -15.34
N LYS A 80 8.80 -4.10 -15.19
CA LYS A 80 8.81 -4.79 -13.91
C LYS A 80 9.99 -4.33 -13.06
N LEU A 81 9.76 -4.09 -11.76
CA LEU A 81 10.83 -3.67 -10.86
C LEU A 81 11.86 -4.77 -10.69
N GLY A 82 13.14 -4.39 -10.79
CA GLY A 82 14.28 -5.25 -10.49
C GLY A 82 14.65 -5.27 -8.99
N PRO A 83 15.55 -6.18 -8.57
CA PRO A 83 15.86 -6.42 -7.16
C PRO A 83 16.57 -5.27 -6.43
N ILE A 84 17.09 -4.28 -7.18
CA ILE A 84 17.79 -3.12 -6.60
C ILE A 84 16.88 -2.32 -5.66
N HIS A 85 15.64 -2.07 -6.05
CA HIS A 85 14.68 -1.31 -5.25
C HIS A 85 14.35 -1.99 -3.92
N ILE A 86 14.38 -3.33 -3.87
CA ILE A 86 14.19 -4.07 -2.62
C ILE A 86 15.39 -3.88 -1.69
N ARG A 87 16.62 -3.88 -2.23
CA ARG A 87 17.83 -3.64 -1.43
C ARG A 87 17.85 -2.22 -0.85
N GLU A 88 17.44 -1.24 -1.64
CA GLU A 88 17.37 0.16 -1.22
C GLU A 88 16.35 0.33 -0.09
N LEU A 89 15.11 -0.15 -0.28
CA LEU A 89 14.07 -0.06 0.75
C LEU A 89 14.41 -0.91 2.00
N GLU A 90 15.07 -2.06 1.83
CA GLU A 90 15.58 -2.87 2.94
C GLU A 90 16.60 -2.10 3.78
N GLY A 91 17.54 -1.40 3.13
CA GLY A 91 18.49 -0.54 3.82
C GLY A 91 17.81 0.58 4.61
N ALA A 92 16.86 1.28 3.99
CA ALA A 92 16.10 2.34 4.65
C ALA A 92 15.32 1.82 5.87
N ALA A 93 14.67 0.66 5.74
CA ALA A 93 13.93 0.04 6.82
C ALA A 93 14.82 -0.40 7.98
N LEU A 94 16.01 -0.96 7.71
CA LEU A 94 16.97 -1.32 8.75
C LEU A 94 17.48 -0.10 9.51
N VAL A 95 17.85 0.97 8.80
CA VAL A 95 18.24 2.24 9.43
C VAL A 95 17.14 2.74 10.35
N GLN A 96 15.90 2.75 9.88
CA GLN A 96 14.77 3.23 10.66
C GLN A 96 14.49 2.36 11.90
N GLN A 97 14.56 1.03 11.78
CA GLN A 97 14.41 0.11 12.92
C GLN A 97 15.47 0.38 14.00
N HIS A 98 16.71 0.67 13.61
CA HIS A 98 17.76 1.06 14.56
C HIS A 98 17.46 2.39 15.25
N SER A 99 16.99 3.40 14.51
CA SER A 99 16.61 4.69 15.10
C SER A 99 15.47 4.54 16.14
N PHE A 100 14.48 3.70 15.86
CA PHE A 100 13.36 3.47 16.79
C PHE A 100 13.75 2.67 18.04
N ALA A 101 14.71 1.76 17.92
CA ALA A 101 15.23 1.03 19.07
C ALA A 101 15.92 1.98 20.06
N GLN A 102 16.58 3.04 19.57
CA GLN A 102 17.27 4.03 20.42
C GLN A 102 16.31 4.96 21.18
N THR A 103 15.14 5.27 20.62
CA THR A 103 14.13 6.13 21.27
C THR A 103 13.33 5.42 22.37
N SER A 104 13.38 4.08 22.43
CA SER A 104 12.60 3.29 23.38
C SER A 104 13.39 3.06 24.67
N THR A 105 13.49 4.09 25.53
CA THR A 105 14.23 4.04 26.82
C THR A 105 13.56 3.19 27.90
N THR A 106 12.34 2.69 27.67
CA THR A 106 11.62 1.78 28.58
C THR A 106 11.44 0.40 27.92
N GLY A 107 12.48 -0.43 27.95
CA GLY A 107 12.44 -1.90 27.85
C GLY A 107 11.55 -2.57 26.79
N ILE A 108 12.20 -3.19 25.79
CA ILE A 108 11.68 -4.29 24.93
C ILE A 108 10.39 -3.95 24.15
N GLN A 109 10.47 -2.98 23.24
CA GLN A 109 9.58 -2.95 22.07
C GLN A 109 10.49 -2.88 20.84
N THR A 110 10.77 -4.03 20.23
CA THR A 110 11.32 -4.05 18.86
C THR A 110 10.29 -3.33 17.99
N SER A 111 10.67 -2.23 17.33
CA SER A 111 9.70 -1.49 16.53
C SER A 111 9.19 -2.39 15.41
N GLU A 112 7.94 -2.78 15.49
CA GLU A 112 7.29 -3.61 14.48
C GLU A 112 7.14 -2.75 13.22
N LEU A 113 7.95 -3.06 12.22
CA LEU A 113 8.03 -2.31 10.97
C LEU A 113 7.87 -3.24 9.79
N VAL A 114 7.07 -2.81 8.81
CA VAL A 114 6.92 -3.44 7.50
C VAL A 114 7.40 -2.51 6.41
N ALA A 115 8.21 -3.06 5.52
CA ALA A 115 8.59 -2.42 4.26
C ALA A 115 7.58 -2.79 3.17
N VAL A 116 7.03 -1.79 2.49
CA VAL A 116 6.00 -1.96 1.46
C VAL A 116 6.55 -1.48 0.11
N MET A 117 6.71 -2.37 -0.85
CA MET A 117 7.10 -1.99 -2.22
C MET A 117 5.89 -2.05 -3.14
N ILE A 118 5.59 -0.93 -3.78
CA ILE A 118 4.41 -0.75 -4.62
C ILE A 118 4.86 -0.49 -6.05
N SER A 119 4.40 -1.32 -6.99
CA SER A 119 4.81 -1.27 -8.39
C SER A 119 3.62 -1.11 -9.31
N LEU A 120 3.74 -0.21 -10.29
CA LEU A 120 2.76 -0.06 -11.37
C LEU A 120 2.81 -1.23 -12.36
N SER A 121 4.00 -1.76 -12.66
CA SER A 121 4.23 -2.80 -13.68
C SER A 121 4.52 -4.18 -13.09
N GLY A 122 4.39 -4.33 -11.78
CA GLY A 122 4.70 -5.57 -11.05
C GLY A 122 6.20 -5.80 -10.85
N PHE A 123 6.58 -7.07 -10.64
CA PHE A 123 7.89 -7.45 -10.13
C PHE A 123 8.55 -8.51 -11.01
N THR A 124 9.88 -8.43 -11.17
CA THR A 124 10.64 -9.54 -11.75
C THR A 124 10.70 -10.72 -10.77
N PRO A 125 10.91 -11.96 -11.24
CA PRO A 125 11.10 -13.11 -10.35
C PRO A 125 12.26 -12.92 -9.34
N GLY A 126 13.35 -12.27 -9.77
CA GLY A 126 14.47 -11.94 -8.89
C GLY A 126 14.08 -10.99 -7.76
N THR A 127 13.18 -10.04 -8.04
CA THR A 127 12.69 -9.07 -7.04
C THR A 127 11.84 -9.75 -5.99
N VAL A 128 10.91 -10.63 -6.42
CA VAL A 128 10.12 -11.44 -5.50
C VAL A 128 11.03 -12.32 -4.66
N LYS A 129 11.98 -13.04 -5.28
CA LYS A 129 12.93 -13.90 -4.56
C LYS A 129 13.74 -13.13 -3.51
N ARG A 130 14.21 -11.93 -3.84
CA ARG A 130 14.95 -11.07 -2.90
C ARG A 130 14.08 -10.64 -1.72
N ALA A 131 12.85 -10.19 -1.96
CA ALA A 131 11.94 -9.79 -0.88
C ALA A 131 11.56 -10.97 0.03
N MET A 132 11.32 -12.15 -0.56
CA MET A 132 11.02 -13.37 0.20
C MET A 132 12.19 -13.84 1.07
N ALA A 133 13.43 -13.61 0.63
CA ALA A 133 14.65 -13.93 1.37
C ALA A 133 15.08 -12.83 2.37
N SER A 134 14.40 -11.68 2.38
CA SER A 134 14.76 -10.54 3.23
C SER A 134 14.57 -10.87 4.72
N PRO A 135 15.46 -10.40 5.61
CA PRO A 135 15.29 -10.55 7.05
C PRO A 135 14.21 -9.62 7.63
N ILE A 136 13.79 -8.59 6.89
CA ILE A 136 12.76 -7.66 7.34
C ILE A 136 11.37 -8.06 6.81
N PRO A 137 10.28 -7.74 7.52
CA PRO A 137 8.91 -7.94 7.04
C PRO A 137 8.65 -7.14 5.77
N PHE A 138 8.33 -7.83 4.67
CA PHE A 138 8.08 -7.21 3.37
C PHE A 138 6.67 -7.50 2.85
N LEU A 139 6.04 -6.47 2.30
CA LEU A 139 4.82 -6.52 1.49
C LEU A 139 5.13 -6.01 0.09
N LEU A 140 4.80 -6.79 -0.93
CA LEU A 140 4.87 -6.37 -2.33
C LEU A 140 3.45 -6.22 -2.88
N MET A 141 3.17 -5.09 -3.51
CA MET A 141 1.90 -4.83 -4.17
C MET A 141 2.09 -4.42 -5.62
N HIS A 142 1.33 -5.05 -6.50
CA HIS A 142 1.18 -4.63 -7.88
C HIS A 142 -0.14 -3.89 -8.02
N LEU A 143 -0.07 -2.61 -8.38
CA LEU A 143 -1.22 -1.76 -8.62
C LEU A 143 -1.22 -1.39 -10.11
N PRO A 144 -1.89 -2.16 -10.99
CA PRO A 144 -1.90 -1.87 -12.41
C PRO A 144 -2.49 -0.49 -12.69
N CYS A 145 -2.16 0.06 -13.85
CA CYS A 145 -2.87 1.23 -14.34
C CYS A 145 -4.36 0.88 -14.43
N PRO A 146 -5.26 1.74 -13.94
CA PRO A 146 -6.67 1.51 -14.15
C PRO A 146 -6.97 1.39 -15.64
N GLU A 147 -7.69 0.34 -16.03
CA GLU A 147 -8.23 0.25 -17.38
C GLU A 147 -9.26 1.37 -17.51
N ARG A 148 -8.96 2.35 -18.38
CA ARG A 148 -10.01 3.26 -18.83
C ARG A 148 -10.99 2.39 -19.59
N SER A 149 -12.27 2.44 -19.24
CA SER A 149 -13.34 1.83 -20.02
C SER A 149 -13.33 2.41 -21.45
N ILE A 150 -12.51 1.83 -22.33
CA ILE A 150 -12.53 2.08 -23.76
C ILE A 150 -13.69 1.25 -24.32
N GLU A 151 -14.92 1.55 -23.92
CA GLU A 151 -16.13 0.94 -24.48
C GLU A 151 -17.36 1.79 -24.09
N SER A 152 -17.43 3.00 -24.61
CA SER A 152 -18.67 3.62 -25.13
C SER A 152 -18.39 5.03 -25.67
N ASN A 153 -19.04 5.33 -26.80
CA ASN A 153 -19.16 6.62 -27.47
C ASN A 153 -18.04 7.00 -28.47
N LYS A 154 -17.98 6.22 -29.55
CA LYS A 154 -18.13 6.86 -30.87
C LYS A 154 -19.54 7.46 -30.92
N GLU A 155 -19.70 8.73 -30.56
CA GLU A 155 -20.69 9.65 -31.12
C GLU A 155 -20.53 11.04 -30.50
N THR A 156 -20.21 11.99 -31.39
CA THR A 156 -20.53 13.42 -31.39
C THR A 156 -20.35 14.27 -30.11
N ILE A 157 -19.41 15.20 -30.20
CA ILE A 157 -19.13 16.26 -29.22
C ILE A 157 -20.24 17.32 -29.25
N GLU A 158 -20.94 17.53 -28.13
CA GLU A 158 -21.48 18.84 -27.75
C GLU A 158 -20.95 19.23 -26.35
N PRO A 159 -20.59 20.51 -26.10
CA PRO A 159 -20.00 20.92 -24.84
C PRO A 159 -21.07 21.51 -23.90
N ALA A 160 -21.39 20.84 -22.80
CA ALA A 160 -22.09 21.51 -21.70
C ALA A 160 -21.91 20.85 -20.32
N SER A 161 -21.56 21.72 -19.37
CA SER A 161 -21.87 21.69 -17.93
C SER A 161 -21.13 20.70 -17.02
N VAL A 162 -20.15 21.27 -16.32
CA VAL A 162 -19.75 20.93 -14.95
C VAL A 162 -21.00 20.77 -14.07
N THR A 163 -21.17 19.61 -13.43
CA THR A 163 -21.98 19.49 -12.21
C THR A 163 -21.37 18.45 -11.27
N THR A 164 -21.34 18.85 -10.02
CA THR A 164 -20.60 18.34 -8.87
C THR A 164 -21.34 17.19 -8.19
N SER A 165 -20.68 16.05 -7.99
CA SER A 165 -20.93 15.14 -6.85
C SER A 165 -19.83 14.05 -6.80
N PRO A 166 -19.10 13.86 -5.68
CA PRO A 166 -18.13 12.79 -5.56
C PRO A 166 -18.87 11.49 -5.22
N SER A 167 -19.26 10.71 -6.23
CA SER A 167 -19.68 9.32 -6.03
C SER A 167 -18.46 8.49 -5.64
N ILE A 168 -18.46 7.93 -4.43
CA ILE A 168 -17.40 7.10 -3.80
C ILE A 168 -17.32 5.69 -4.43
N ASP A 169 -17.49 5.58 -5.75
CA ASP A 169 -17.40 4.32 -6.49
C ASP A 169 -16.57 4.52 -7.77
N SER A 170 -15.32 4.97 -7.62
CA SER A 170 -14.37 4.88 -8.73
C SER A 170 -13.80 3.45 -8.80
N ASP A 171 -14.46 2.61 -9.59
CA ASP A 171 -14.08 1.23 -9.98
C ASP A 171 -12.66 1.12 -10.60
N THR A 172 -11.89 2.19 -10.68
CA THR A 172 -10.52 2.24 -11.22
C THR A 172 -9.44 1.82 -10.23
N ASP A 173 -9.80 1.41 -9.02
CA ASP A 173 -8.90 1.16 -7.90
C ASP A 173 -8.62 -0.33 -7.67
N SER A 174 -8.28 -1.03 -8.76
CA SER A 174 -7.90 -2.44 -8.69
C SER A 174 -6.47 -2.61 -8.15
N ILE A 175 -6.36 -3.46 -7.14
CA ILE A 175 -5.09 -4.05 -6.69
C ILE A 175 -4.90 -5.30 -7.55
N GLY A 176 -3.78 -5.42 -8.25
CA GLY A 176 -3.51 -6.55 -9.14
C GLY A 176 -2.92 -7.76 -8.42
N SER A 177 -2.02 -7.53 -7.46
CA SER A 177 -1.54 -8.61 -6.58
C SER A 177 -0.97 -8.07 -5.27
N MET A 178 -0.99 -8.91 -4.25
CA MET A 178 -0.40 -8.63 -2.94
C MET A 178 0.28 -9.90 -2.42
N ILE A 179 1.57 -9.81 -2.13
CA ILE A 179 2.37 -10.94 -1.64
C ILE A 179 3.30 -10.48 -0.53
N TRP A 180 3.59 -11.35 0.43
CA TRP A 180 4.45 -11.03 1.56
C TRP A 180 5.39 -12.17 1.91
N ASN A 181 6.47 -11.86 2.63
CA ASN A 181 7.44 -12.85 3.10
C ASN A 181 7.06 -13.47 4.45
N SER A 182 7.81 -14.48 4.86
CA SER A 182 7.58 -15.19 6.13
C SER A 182 7.83 -14.32 7.37
N LYS A 183 8.63 -13.27 7.25
CA LYS A 183 8.87 -12.29 8.34
C LYS A 183 7.65 -11.41 8.59
N LEU A 184 6.82 -11.19 7.58
CA LEU A 184 5.53 -10.53 7.75
C LEU A 184 4.42 -11.54 8.10
N GLY A 185 4.15 -12.50 7.21
CA GLY A 185 2.97 -13.36 7.28
C GLY A 185 3.20 -14.77 7.85
N GLY A 186 4.41 -15.15 8.23
CA GLY A 186 4.69 -16.47 8.80
C GLY A 186 4.21 -16.59 10.25
N THR A 187 4.17 -17.82 10.77
CA THR A 187 3.75 -18.11 12.17
C THR A 187 4.61 -17.41 13.22
N THR A 188 5.88 -17.16 12.92
CA THR A 188 6.82 -16.39 13.74
C THR A 188 7.06 -14.97 13.22
N GLY A 189 6.32 -14.56 12.19
CA GLY A 189 6.36 -13.22 11.61
C GLY A 189 5.50 -12.23 12.37
N LEU A 190 5.53 -10.96 11.95
CA LEU A 190 4.76 -9.88 12.60
C LEU A 190 3.26 -10.21 12.71
N LEU A 191 2.68 -10.86 11.71
CA LEU A 191 1.24 -11.16 11.67
C LEU A 191 0.89 -12.54 12.27
N GLY A 192 1.88 -13.28 12.78
CA GLY A 192 1.69 -14.55 13.47
C GLY A 192 1.04 -15.66 12.63
N GLY A 193 1.05 -15.56 11.30
CA GLY A 193 0.39 -16.53 10.43
C GLY A 193 -1.13 -16.45 10.42
N HIS A 194 -1.72 -15.38 10.98
CA HIS A 194 -3.16 -15.25 11.11
C HIS A 194 -3.82 -14.39 10.03
N MET A 195 -3.03 -13.61 9.29
CA MET A 195 -3.53 -12.79 8.20
C MET A 195 -3.41 -13.53 6.87
N GLU A 196 -4.47 -13.46 6.06
CA GLU A 196 -4.52 -14.03 4.72
C GLU A 196 -5.07 -13.02 3.72
N VAL A 197 -4.60 -13.07 2.48
CA VAL A 197 -5.24 -12.39 1.35
C VAL A 197 -6.04 -13.41 0.58
N ARG A 198 -7.32 -13.15 0.36
CA ARG A 198 -8.19 -13.97 -0.49
C ARG A 198 -8.76 -13.12 -1.61
N TRP A 199 -8.83 -13.68 -2.82
CA TRP A 199 -9.44 -13.00 -3.95
C TRP A 199 -10.96 -13.18 -3.88
N ALA A 200 -11.69 -12.11 -3.61
CA ALA A 200 -13.14 -12.13 -3.65
C ALA A 200 -13.59 -11.72 -5.07
N LEU A 201 -14.34 -12.60 -5.74
CA LEU A 201 -14.97 -12.29 -7.02
C LEU A 201 -16.10 -11.27 -6.79
N GLY A 202 -16.05 -10.13 -7.47
CA GLY A 202 -17.16 -9.17 -7.43
C GLY A 202 -18.41 -9.78 -8.08
N GLN A 203 -19.51 -9.89 -7.34
CA GLN A 203 -20.81 -10.16 -7.93
C GLN A 203 -21.39 -8.86 -8.50
N ARG A 204 -21.07 -8.54 -9.76
CA ARG A 204 -21.89 -7.63 -10.56
C ARG A 204 -22.67 -8.47 -11.57
N GLN A 205 -24.00 -8.39 -11.52
CA GLN A 205 -24.86 -8.89 -12.58
C GLN A 205 -24.52 -8.11 -13.87
N GLY A 206 -23.82 -8.75 -14.82
CA GLY A 206 -23.77 -8.29 -16.22
C GLY A 206 -22.55 -7.48 -16.67
N GLN A 207 -21.56 -7.19 -15.83
CA GLN A 207 -20.28 -6.60 -16.25
C GLN A 207 -19.13 -7.36 -15.56
N GLY A 208 -18.01 -7.54 -16.27
CA GLY A 208 -16.91 -8.45 -15.91
C GLY A 208 -16.57 -8.50 -14.41
N GLN A 209 -16.33 -9.71 -13.91
CA GLN A 209 -15.99 -9.95 -12.52
C GLN A 209 -14.56 -9.47 -12.24
N GLU A 210 -14.39 -8.20 -11.87
CA GLU A 210 -13.14 -7.78 -11.25
C GLU A 210 -13.07 -8.33 -9.83
N GLY A 211 -12.21 -9.33 -9.64
CA GLY A 211 -11.90 -9.82 -8.31
C GLY A 211 -11.01 -8.83 -7.56
N ARG A 212 -11.22 -8.68 -6.25
CA ARG A 212 -10.44 -7.80 -5.38
C ARG A 212 -9.81 -8.57 -4.23
N PRO A 213 -8.61 -8.19 -3.77
CA PRO A 213 -8.05 -8.77 -2.57
C PRO A 213 -8.84 -8.33 -1.36
N VAL A 214 -9.19 -9.29 -0.52
CA VAL A 214 -9.84 -9.08 0.77
C VAL A 214 -8.93 -9.68 1.83
N LEU A 215 -8.68 -8.89 2.89
CA LEU A 215 -7.92 -9.34 4.04
C LEU A 215 -8.81 -10.20 4.94
N TYR A 216 -8.26 -11.29 5.43
CA TYR A 216 -8.86 -12.15 6.43
C TYR A 216 -7.94 -12.25 7.65
N TRP A 217 -8.51 -12.33 8.84
CA TRP A 217 -7.80 -12.59 10.08
C TRP A 217 -8.41 -13.79 10.78
N LYS A 218 -7.61 -14.82 11.05
CA LYS A 218 -8.05 -16.09 11.66
C LYS A 218 -9.28 -16.68 10.96
N GLY A 219 -9.35 -16.55 9.63
CA GLY A 219 -10.44 -17.05 8.80
C GLY A 219 -11.66 -16.13 8.66
N ASN A 220 -11.73 -15.03 9.41
CA ASN A 220 -12.81 -14.04 9.34
C ASN A 220 -12.43 -12.86 8.43
N LYS A 221 -13.38 -12.33 7.67
CA LYS A 221 -13.14 -11.14 6.85
C LYS A 221 -12.74 -9.98 7.76
N LEU A 222 -11.63 -9.32 7.43
CA LEU A 222 -11.14 -8.19 8.17
C LEU A 222 -11.87 -6.93 7.70
N GLU A 223 -12.74 -6.38 8.54
CA GLU A 223 -13.36 -5.09 8.25
C GLU A 223 -12.35 -3.94 8.36
N TYR A 224 -12.57 -2.94 7.52
CA TYR A 224 -11.77 -1.72 7.54
C TYR A 224 -11.88 -1.03 8.91
N TRP A 225 -10.75 -0.57 9.42
CA TRP A 225 -10.70 0.26 10.61
C TRP A 225 -9.40 1.05 10.65
N ALA A 226 -9.48 2.35 10.92
CA ALA A 226 -8.34 3.18 11.25
C ALA A 226 -8.78 4.21 12.29
N PRO A 227 -7.90 4.63 13.22
CA PRO A 227 -8.19 5.73 14.12
C PRO A 227 -8.26 7.04 13.34
N GLU A 228 -9.10 7.96 13.81
CA GLU A 228 -9.12 9.32 13.32
C GLU A 228 -7.85 10.04 13.81
N ILE A 229 -6.95 10.36 12.88
CA ILE A 229 -5.69 11.06 13.16
C ILE A 229 -5.69 12.33 12.33
N GLN A 230 -5.41 13.47 12.96
CA GLN A 230 -5.32 14.75 12.26
C GLN A 230 -4.10 14.79 11.33
N ASP A 231 -4.26 15.40 10.16
CA ASP A 231 -3.18 15.61 9.20
C ASP A 231 -2.02 16.39 9.84
N GLY A 232 -0.79 15.88 9.68
CA GLY A 232 0.43 16.46 10.27
C GLY A 232 0.87 15.84 11.60
N GLU A 233 0.00 15.12 12.32
CA GLU A 233 0.41 14.36 13.52
C GLU A 233 1.09 13.03 13.18
N ILE A 234 0.79 12.47 12.01
CA ILE A 234 1.29 11.15 11.57
C ILE A 234 2.82 11.14 11.57
N GLY A 235 3.47 12.15 10.99
CA GLY A 235 4.94 12.22 10.92
C GLY A 235 5.60 12.35 12.30
N LYS A 236 5.03 13.17 13.20
CA LYS A 236 5.54 13.37 14.56
C LYS A 236 5.41 12.09 15.41
N ARG A 237 4.22 11.48 15.40
CA ARG A 237 3.94 10.20 16.06
C ARG A 237 4.77 9.06 15.47
N PHE A 238 5.01 9.08 14.15
CA PHE A 238 5.89 8.10 13.51
C PHE A 238 7.35 8.24 13.96
N LEU A 239 7.87 9.44 14.20
CA LEU A 239 9.23 9.58 14.73
C LEU A 239 9.32 9.38 16.25
N GLY A 240 8.19 9.20 16.94
CA GLY A 240 8.15 9.11 18.41
C GLY A 240 8.46 10.44 19.09
N VAL A 241 8.32 11.56 18.37
CA VAL A 241 8.51 12.91 18.89
C VAL A 241 7.16 13.39 19.39
N TYR A 242 6.99 13.39 20.71
CA TYR A 242 5.84 13.99 21.41
C TYR A 242 6.21 15.41 21.87
#